data_AF-A0A9D1K1W0-F1
#
_entry.id   AF-A0A9D1K1W0-F1
#
_cell.length_a   1.000
_cell.length_b   1.000
_cell.length_c   1.000
_cell.angle_alpha   90.00
_cell.angle_beta   90.00
_cell.angle_gamma   90.00
#
_symmetry.space_group_name_H-M   'P 1'
#
loop_
_entity.id
_entity.type
_entity.pdbx_description
1 polymer ?
#
loop_
_entity_poly.entity_id
_entity_poly.type
_entity_poly.pdbx_seq_one_letter_code
_entity_poly.pdbx_strand_id
1 'polypeptide(L)'
;MCDMITKEKELQIQQPIQIQQQNAVEQNQMAEQLQQEVQQQVAEPLVQNMEIHAEIDMPAPLLQQKESYSERKKREQLENARRKAEEQKEVVLRQEQALHNQPSEASGIDIKAEQALLAAKLKTVALDEKAKLKEAEGDEIQQMEVRYKAQAERAELAGAFARMLPEESARRRKAMAAKEEQELKADRLRRELKVAQMPEGEEKKREKATLTRHRHYDRLKKIFRKDNPLSHEDAKWSLSPERTLVNVGRAFFGGTKPMYIFEDRSAPILRDGQVVGYKQYLFKEATNCIGMYKPEGALVTEAAAALQEKICGPYSIPAFAAMDGQKVLGSFQEKVETIEAAQRFDLFSWQTDPQDNIPAEMKKEILREHTLDWLLCNFDTKGENFLHRMDNHLCSFDKEASFSKLKDAGAQHMSSEYKPHANDTLYNTLFTEFAKGNLTLDLSASLEQVTKVEAMGKEEYLGLFSKMLDQKYGPSTESNKARQGVEEAIWQRKTNLREEYRTFYTDLIQRRRKKLEKDGKADDCAAYVDKQGKFRFMDEQGDEAAGQ
;
A
#
# COMPACT_ATOMS: atom_id res chain seq x y z
N MET A 1 13.42 -41.73 22.79
CA MET A 1 12.04 -41.38 23.21
C MET A 1 11.64 -39.95 22.85
N CYS A 2 12.53 -38.95 22.86
CA CYS A 2 12.21 -37.57 22.41
C CYS A 2 11.86 -37.43 20.91
N ASP A 3 12.45 -38.24 20.03
CA ASP A 3 12.21 -38.09 18.58
C ASP A 3 10.88 -38.67 18.09
N MET A 4 10.26 -39.59 18.84
CA MET A 4 8.94 -40.11 18.47
C MET A 4 7.81 -39.14 18.86
N ILE A 5 7.94 -38.47 20.00
CA ILE A 5 6.94 -37.50 20.51
C ILE A 5 6.89 -36.24 19.62
N THR A 6 8.03 -35.86 19.01
CA THR A 6 8.10 -34.70 18.12
C THR A 6 7.49 -35.00 16.75
N LYS A 7 7.71 -36.20 16.20
CA LYS A 7 7.07 -36.66 14.95
C LYS A 7 5.56 -36.90 15.10
N GLU A 8 5.09 -37.41 16.25
CA GLU A 8 3.65 -37.53 16.52
C GLU A 8 2.96 -36.16 16.61
N LYS A 9 3.62 -35.15 17.19
CA LYS A 9 3.08 -33.77 17.24
C LYS A 9 3.08 -33.08 15.88
N GLU A 10 4.09 -33.32 15.03
CA GLU A 10 4.08 -32.80 13.65
C GLU A 10 3.03 -33.50 12.77
N LEU A 11 2.83 -34.82 12.92
CA LEU A 11 1.74 -35.53 12.24
C LEU A 11 0.35 -35.08 12.72
N GLN A 12 0.16 -34.81 14.02
CA GLN A 12 -1.10 -34.30 14.57
C GLN A 12 -1.47 -32.89 14.08
N ILE A 13 -0.49 -32.09 13.64
CA ILE A 13 -0.72 -30.75 13.10
C ILE A 13 -0.86 -30.78 11.57
N GLN A 14 -0.11 -31.65 10.87
CA GLN A 14 -0.18 -31.73 9.40
C GLN A 14 -1.44 -32.42 8.88
N GLN A 15 -1.95 -33.46 9.56
CA GLN A 15 -3.18 -34.16 9.14
C GLN A 15 -4.43 -33.24 9.05
N PRO A 16 -4.77 -32.40 10.04
CA PRO A 16 -5.93 -31.51 9.92
C PRO A 16 -5.75 -30.42 8.86
N ILE A 17 -4.52 -29.97 8.57
CA ILE A 17 -4.23 -29.01 7.51
C ILE A 17 -4.43 -29.65 6.12
N GLN A 18 -4.01 -30.91 5.96
CA GLN A 18 -4.15 -31.63 4.70
C GLN A 18 -5.62 -32.01 4.42
N ILE A 19 -6.38 -32.38 5.44
CA ILE A 19 -7.83 -32.61 5.36
C ILE A 19 -8.57 -31.29 5.04
N GLN A 20 -8.17 -30.15 5.62
CA GLN A 20 -8.74 -28.84 5.27
C GLN A 20 -8.43 -28.42 3.82
N GLN A 21 -7.25 -28.75 3.29
CA GLN A 21 -6.90 -28.49 1.90
C GLN A 21 -7.69 -29.39 0.94
N GLN A 22 -7.88 -30.68 1.26
CA GLN A 22 -8.72 -31.58 0.46
C GLN A 22 -10.19 -31.14 0.45
N ASN A 23 -10.75 -30.76 1.60
CA ASN A 23 -12.13 -30.25 1.68
C ASN A 23 -12.31 -28.95 0.88
N ALA A 24 -11.30 -28.09 0.82
CA ALA A 24 -11.34 -26.87 0.00
C ALA A 24 -11.29 -27.16 -1.50
N VAL A 25 -10.56 -28.20 -1.92
CA VAL A 25 -10.50 -28.64 -3.32
C VAL A 25 -11.82 -29.29 -3.74
N GLU A 26 -12.41 -30.15 -2.90
CA GLU A 26 -13.72 -30.76 -3.16
C GLU A 26 -14.85 -29.71 -3.23
N GLN A 27 -14.84 -28.70 -2.35
CA GLN A 27 -15.81 -27.60 -2.42
C GLN A 27 -15.66 -26.76 -3.69
N ASN A 28 -14.44 -26.55 -4.18
CA ASN A 28 -14.21 -25.85 -5.45
C ASN A 28 -14.67 -26.68 -6.66
N GLN A 29 -14.44 -27.99 -6.66
CA GLN A 29 -14.91 -28.87 -7.73
C GLN A 29 -16.45 -28.95 -7.77
N MET A 30 -17.10 -28.97 -6.61
CA MET A 30 -18.56 -28.98 -6.51
C MET A 30 -19.17 -27.64 -6.97
N ALA A 31 -18.48 -26.52 -6.68
CA ALA A 31 -18.89 -25.20 -7.17
C ALA A 31 -18.71 -25.04 -8.69
N GLU A 32 -17.65 -25.61 -9.28
CA GLU A 32 -17.45 -25.64 -10.73
C GLU A 32 -18.49 -26.51 -11.45
N GLN A 33 -18.88 -27.66 -10.88
CA GLN A 33 -19.97 -28.50 -11.41
C GLN A 33 -21.32 -27.77 -11.39
N LEU A 34 -21.66 -27.09 -10.30
CA LEU A 34 -22.87 -26.26 -10.20
C LEU A 34 -22.86 -25.10 -11.21
N GLN A 35 -21.70 -24.53 -11.50
CA GLN A 35 -21.56 -23.49 -12.53
C GLN A 35 -21.75 -24.03 -13.94
N GLN A 36 -21.30 -25.26 -14.21
CA GLN A 36 -21.51 -25.94 -15.50
C GLN A 36 -22.97 -26.36 -15.71
N GLU A 37 -23.66 -26.83 -14.67
CA GLU A 37 -25.10 -27.15 -14.73
C GLU A 37 -25.97 -25.91 -15.00
N VAL A 38 -25.63 -24.76 -14.42
CA VAL A 38 -26.32 -23.49 -14.67
C VAL A 38 -26.04 -22.95 -16.09
N GLN A 39 -24.87 -23.22 -16.65
CA GLN A 39 -24.54 -22.84 -18.03
C GLN A 39 -25.15 -23.77 -19.08
N GLN A 40 -25.44 -25.04 -18.76
CA GLN A 40 -26.12 -25.96 -19.68
C GLN A 40 -27.64 -25.78 -19.74
N GLN A 41 -28.27 -25.10 -18.77
CA GLN A 41 -29.72 -24.84 -18.76
C GLN A 41 -30.17 -23.58 -19.54
N VAL A 42 -29.24 -22.86 -20.19
CA VAL A 42 -29.55 -21.65 -20.96
C VAL A 42 -29.08 -21.80 -22.40
N ALA A 43 -29.63 -22.80 -23.12
CA ALA A 43 -29.56 -22.85 -24.58
C ALA A 43 -30.64 -23.79 -25.14
N GLU A 44 -31.80 -23.24 -25.55
CA GLU A 44 -32.47 -23.61 -26.79
C GLU A 44 -33.58 -22.59 -27.17
N PRO A 45 -33.71 -22.18 -28.45
CA PRO A 45 -34.66 -21.18 -28.90
C PRO A 45 -35.95 -21.81 -29.45
N LEU A 46 -37.12 -21.31 -29.01
CA LEU A 46 -38.42 -21.65 -29.59
C LEU A 46 -39.06 -20.39 -30.18
N VAL A 47 -38.73 -20.09 -31.44
CA VAL A 47 -39.60 -19.32 -32.34
C VAL A 47 -39.56 -19.99 -33.70
N GLN A 48 -40.66 -20.64 -34.08
CA GLN A 48 -41.00 -20.87 -35.48
C GLN A 48 -42.47 -20.58 -35.75
N ASN A 49 -42.64 -19.68 -36.72
CA ASN A 49 -43.72 -19.55 -37.70
C ASN A 49 -45.09 -19.03 -37.23
N MET A 50 -45.37 -17.80 -37.65
CA MET A 50 -46.51 -17.52 -38.54
C MET A 50 -46.27 -16.18 -39.26
N GLU A 51 -46.01 -16.25 -40.56
CA GLU A 51 -46.10 -15.12 -41.48
C GLU A 51 -47.56 -14.67 -41.58
N ILE A 52 -47.80 -13.36 -41.41
CA ILE A 52 -48.99 -12.71 -41.94
C ILE A 52 -48.52 -11.45 -42.66
N HIS A 53 -48.56 -11.51 -43.99
CA HIS A 53 -48.44 -10.35 -44.86
C HIS A 53 -49.67 -9.45 -44.67
N ALA A 54 -49.43 -8.20 -44.30
CA ALA A 54 -50.39 -7.12 -44.52
C ALA A 54 -49.59 -5.88 -44.93
N GLU A 55 -49.65 -5.55 -46.23
CA GLU A 55 -49.26 -4.24 -46.74
C GLU A 55 -50.17 -3.19 -46.09
N ILE A 56 -49.55 -2.21 -45.42
CA ILE A 56 -50.23 -0.99 -44.97
C ILE A 56 -49.60 0.16 -45.74
N ASP A 57 -50.29 0.57 -46.79
CA ASP A 57 -50.08 1.84 -47.48
C ASP A 57 -50.55 2.97 -46.56
N MET A 58 -49.63 3.90 -46.24
CA MET A 58 -49.76 5.23 -45.60
C MET A 58 -48.88 5.39 -44.33
N PRO A 59 -48.10 6.48 -44.20
CA PRO A 59 -47.29 6.70 -43.01
C PRO A 59 -48.18 7.01 -41.80
N ALA A 60 -48.08 6.18 -40.75
CA ALA A 60 -48.75 6.41 -39.49
C ALA A 60 -48.29 7.74 -38.84
N PRO A 61 -49.18 8.49 -38.17
CA PRO A 61 -48.81 9.73 -37.49
C PRO A 61 -47.81 9.41 -36.37
N LEU A 62 -46.90 10.35 -36.07
CA LEU A 62 -45.98 10.27 -34.92
C LEU A 62 -46.77 9.98 -33.63
N LEU A 63 -46.78 8.72 -33.20
CA LEU A 63 -47.30 8.31 -31.91
C LEU A 63 -46.43 8.94 -30.84
N GLN A 64 -46.96 9.93 -30.13
CA GLN A 64 -46.43 10.32 -28.82
C GLN A 64 -46.39 9.05 -27.96
N GLN A 65 -45.19 8.52 -27.70
CA GLN A 65 -45.00 7.34 -26.87
C GLN A 65 -45.64 7.61 -25.50
N LYS A 66 -46.78 6.97 -25.22
CA LYS A 66 -47.39 7.01 -23.89
C LYS A 66 -46.52 6.19 -22.94
N GLU A 67 -46.01 6.86 -21.92
CA GLU A 67 -45.22 6.27 -20.85
C GLU A 67 -45.89 5.01 -20.26
N SER A 68 -45.15 3.91 -20.21
CA SER A 68 -45.65 2.62 -19.74
C SER A 68 -46.06 2.68 -18.26
N TYR A 69 -46.91 1.76 -17.82
CA TYR A 69 -47.29 1.67 -16.40
C TYR A 69 -46.07 1.44 -15.48
N SER A 70 -45.08 0.70 -15.97
CA SER A 70 -43.83 0.43 -15.24
C SER A 70 -43.02 1.71 -15.04
N GLU A 71 -42.84 2.50 -16.09
CA GLU A 71 -42.10 3.78 -16.05
C GLU A 71 -42.80 4.80 -15.14
N ARG A 72 -44.12 4.92 -15.23
CA ARG A 72 -44.91 5.79 -14.32
C ARG A 72 -44.72 5.40 -12.85
N LYS A 73 -44.82 4.11 -12.54
CA LYS A 73 -44.64 3.60 -11.18
C LYS A 73 -43.21 3.85 -10.66
N LYS A 74 -42.19 3.72 -11.52
CA LYS A 74 -40.80 4.05 -11.18
C LYS A 74 -40.64 5.55 -10.88
N ARG A 75 -41.21 6.42 -11.72
CA ARG A 75 -41.18 7.88 -11.51
C ARG A 75 -41.84 8.29 -10.19
N GLU A 76 -43.07 7.82 -9.92
CA GLU A 76 -43.77 8.11 -8.66
C GLU A 76 -42.97 7.65 -7.43
N GLN A 77 -42.34 6.48 -7.54
CA GLN A 77 -41.49 5.96 -6.48
C GLN A 77 -40.22 6.77 -6.25
N LEU A 78 -39.64 7.35 -7.30
CA LEU A 78 -38.49 8.25 -7.22
C LEU A 78 -38.90 9.60 -6.62
N GLU A 79 -39.97 10.21 -7.10
CA GLU A 79 -40.50 11.47 -6.57
C GLU A 79 -40.84 11.36 -5.08
N ASN A 80 -41.52 10.29 -4.67
CA ASN A 80 -41.82 10.06 -3.25
C ASN A 80 -40.54 9.85 -2.41
N ALA A 81 -39.49 9.26 -2.98
CA ALA A 81 -38.20 9.13 -2.28
C ALA A 81 -37.50 10.49 -2.12
N ARG A 82 -37.48 11.31 -3.17
CA ARG A 82 -36.93 12.68 -3.15
C ARG A 82 -37.67 13.57 -2.15
N ARG A 83 -39.01 13.55 -2.18
CA ARG A 83 -39.84 14.32 -1.25
C ARG A 83 -39.53 13.97 0.21
N LYS A 84 -39.43 12.68 0.53
CA LYS A 84 -39.08 12.25 1.90
C LYS A 84 -37.70 12.71 2.33
N ALA A 85 -36.72 12.72 1.42
CA ALA A 85 -35.39 13.22 1.71
C ALA A 85 -35.41 14.73 1.98
N GLU A 86 -36.14 15.50 1.18
CA GLU A 86 -36.29 16.95 1.33
C GLU A 86 -37.02 17.33 2.62
N GLU A 87 -38.14 16.67 2.92
CA GLU A 87 -38.86 16.84 4.19
C GLU A 87 -37.94 16.58 5.40
N GLN A 88 -37.05 15.60 5.30
CA GLN A 88 -36.10 15.30 6.37
C GLN A 88 -34.98 16.34 6.48
N LYS A 89 -34.52 16.95 5.38
CA LYS A 89 -33.58 18.08 5.40
C LYS A 89 -34.15 19.29 6.12
N GLU A 90 -35.41 19.62 5.86
CA GLU A 90 -36.14 20.67 6.57
C GLU A 90 -36.22 20.40 8.07
N VAL A 91 -36.44 19.15 8.48
CA VAL A 91 -36.39 18.75 9.89
C VAL A 91 -35.01 18.98 10.51
N VAL A 92 -33.93 18.59 9.81
CA VAL A 92 -32.55 18.83 10.26
C VAL A 92 -32.27 20.32 10.40
N LEU A 93 -32.62 21.12 9.39
CA LEU A 93 -32.40 22.57 9.39
C LEU A 93 -33.07 23.24 10.60
N ARG A 94 -34.32 22.85 10.91
CA ARG A 94 -35.03 23.35 12.09
C ARG A 94 -34.35 22.95 13.40
N GLN A 95 -33.81 21.73 13.48
CA GLN A 95 -33.07 21.28 14.68
C GLN A 95 -31.75 22.03 14.84
N GLU A 96 -31.02 22.28 13.76
CA GLU A 96 -29.78 23.10 13.77
C GLU A 96 -30.07 24.53 14.23
N GLN A 97 -31.12 25.16 13.69
CA GLN A 97 -31.55 26.49 14.12
C GLN A 97 -31.97 26.52 15.59
N ALA A 98 -32.69 25.50 16.06
CA ALA A 98 -33.09 25.40 17.47
C ALA A 98 -31.90 25.25 18.41
N LEU A 99 -30.87 24.50 18.01
CA LEU A 99 -29.61 24.37 18.76
C LEU A 99 -28.82 25.68 18.77
N HIS A 100 -28.71 26.36 17.63
CA HIS A 100 -27.99 27.63 17.51
C HIS A 100 -28.62 28.76 18.34
N ASN A 101 -29.95 28.77 18.48
CA ASN A 101 -30.69 29.81 19.19
C ASN A 101 -30.81 29.58 20.71
N GLN A 102 -30.10 28.61 21.31
CA GLN A 102 -30.13 28.39 22.76
C GLN A 102 -29.38 29.52 23.53
N PRO A 103 -29.91 30.01 24.66
CA PRO A 103 -29.33 31.14 25.40
C PRO A 103 -27.97 30.80 26.02
N SER A 104 -27.03 31.75 25.96
CA SER A 104 -25.59 31.56 26.27
C SER A 104 -25.26 31.19 27.73
N GLU A 105 -26.19 31.33 28.66
CA GLU A 105 -25.99 30.93 30.07
C GLU A 105 -26.01 29.41 30.28
N ALA A 106 -26.49 28.65 29.28
CA ALA A 106 -26.40 27.18 29.22
C ALA A 106 -25.17 26.72 28.40
N SER A 107 -23.99 27.30 28.65
CA SER A 107 -22.77 27.21 27.81
C SER A 107 -22.07 25.84 27.76
N GLY A 108 -22.79 24.73 27.95
CA GLY A 108 -22.31 23.37 27.71
C GLY A 108 -22.94 22.81 26.45
N ILE A 109 -22.15 22.13 25.61
CA ILE A 109 -22.68 21.36 24.48
C ILE A 109 -23.76 20.40 25.03
N ASP A 110 -25.02 20.57 24.62
CA ASP A 110 -26.06 19.58 24.93
C ASP A 110 -25.83 18.34 24.08
N ILE A 111 -24.99 17.44 24.61
CA ILE A 111 -24.60 16.20 23.95
C ILE A 111 -25.82 15.37 23.54
N LYS A 112 -26.95 15.44 24.27
CA LYS A 112 -28.16 14.68 23.91
C LYS A 112 -28.81 15.28 22.67
N ALA A 113 -28.93 16.61 22.62
CA ALA A 113 -29.48 17.29 21.45
C ALA A 113 -28.57 17.13 20.22
N GLU A 114 -27.25 17.22 20.38
CA GLU A 114 -26.28 16.94 19.30
C GLU A 114 -26.35 15.49 18.81
N GLN A 115 -26.54 14.53 19.72
CA GLN A 115 -26.72 13.13 19.33
C GLN A 115 -28.03 12.90 18.56
N ALA A 116 -29.11 13.61 18.93
CA ALA A 116 -30.38 13.58 18.20
C ALA A 116 -30.23 14.22 16.81
N LEU A 117 -29.51 15.34 16.72
CA LEU A 117 -29.20 15.99 15.45
C LEU A 117 -28.38 15.07 14.54
N LEU A 118 -27.35 14.39 15.07
CA LEU A 118 -26.59 13.38 14.33
C LEU A 118 -27.50 12.29 13.77
N ALA A 119 -28.42 11.75 14.58
CA ALA A 119 -29.36 10.72 14.13
C ALA A 119 -30.27 11.22 13.00
N ALA A 120 -30.73 12.47 13.07
CA ALA A 120 -31.53 13.10 12.03
C ALA A 120 -30.72 13.33 10.73
N LYS A 121 -29.46 13.77 10.83
CA LYS A 121 -28.54 13.88 9.69
C LYS A 121 -28.28 12.53 9.03
N LEU A 122 -27.95 11.49 9.80
CA LEU A 122 -27.73 10.14 9.28
C LEU A 122 -28.98 9.57 8.58
N LYS A 123 -30.19 9.88 9.08
CA LYS A 123 -31.46 9.53 8.43
C LYS A 123 -31.63 10.25 7.10
N THR A 124 -31.23 11.52 7.02
CA THR A 124 -31.22 12.30 5.77
C THR A 124 -30.34 11.63 4.73
N VAL A 125 -29.09 11.28 5.09
CA VAL A 125 -28.15 10.57 4.21
C VAL A 125 -28.77 9.27 3.69
N ALA A 126 -29.44 8.48 4.54
CA ALA A 126 -30.09 7.24 4.13
C ALA A 126 -31.26 7.45 3.15
N LEU A 127 -32.02 8.53 3.31
CA LEU A 127 -33.12 8.87 2.40
C LEU A 127 -32.60 9.41 1.06
N ASP A 128 -31.59 10.28 1.09
CA ASP A 128 -30.92 10.80 -0.10
C ASP A 128 -30.25 9.67 -0.89
N GLU A 129 -29.52 8.77 -0.22
CA GLU A 129 -28.95 7.57 -0.85
C GLU A 129 -30.02 6.75 -1.56
N LYS A 130 -31.15 6.48 -0.88
CA LYS A 130 -32.27 5.73 -1.46
C LYS A 130 -32.87 6.42 -2.68
N ALA A 131 -33.02 7.75 -2.66
CA ALA A 131 -33.54 8.51 -3.79
C ALA A 131 -32.55 8.46 -4.97
N LYS A 132 -31.26 8.72 -4.72
CA LYS A 132 -30.21 8.69 -5.74
C LYS A 132 -29.97 7.30 -6.33
N LEU A 133 -30.11 6.24 -5.54
CA LEU A 133 -30.02 4.85 -6.03
C LEU A 133 -31.16 4.48 -6.98
N LYS A 134 -32.37 5.02 -6.76
CA LYS A 134 -33.49 4.85 -7.70
C LYS A 134 -33.28 5.62 -8.99
N GLU A 135 -32.69 6.79 -8.91
CA GLU A 135 -32.33 7.59 -10.08
C GLU A 135 -31.23 6.92 -10.91
N ALA A 136 -30.26 6.30 -10.24
CA ALA A 136 -29.19 5.52 -10.85
C ALA A 136 -29.60 4.08 -11.24
N GLU A 137 -30.89 3.74 -11.21
CA GLU A 137 -31.35 2.38 -11.53
C GLU A 137 -30.96 2.01 -12.97
N GLY A 138 -30.25 0.89 -13.14
CA GLY A 138 -29.71 0.46 -14.43
C GLY A 138 -28.27 0.89 -14.71
N ASP A 139 -27.70 1.80 -13.91
CA ASP A 139 -26.28 2.19 -13.96
C ASP A 139 -25.54 1.74 -12.70
N GLU A 140 -24.81 0.62 -12.81
CA GLU A 140 -24.09 0.04 -11.68
C GLU A 140 -22.97 0.95 -11.16
N ILE A 141 -22.29 1.69 -12.04
CA ILE A 141 -21.19 2.58 -11.65
C ILE A 141 -21.76 3.76 -10.85
N GLN A 142 -22.83 4.37 -11.35
CA GLN A 142 -23.50 5.46 -10.65
C GLN A 142 -24.06 5.00 -9.30
N GLN A 143 -24.62 3.78 -9.21
CA GLN A 143 -25.08 3.22 -7.93
C GLN A 143 -23.93 3.01 -6.94
N MET A 144 -22.78 2.53 -7.40
CA MET A 144 -21.58 2.39 -6.56
C MET A 144 -21.07 3.74 -6.07
N GLU A 145 -21.07 4.76 -6.93
CA GLU A 145 -20.69 6.12 -6.55
C GLU A 145 -21.63 6.72 -5.50
N VAL A 146 -22.95 6.53 -5.66
CA VAL A 146 -23.94 6.97 -4.67
C VAL A 146 -23.70 6.31 -3.31
N ARG A 147 -23.47 4.99 -3.27
CA ARG A 147 -23.17 4.25 -2.02
C ARG A 147 -21.89 4.77 -1.37
N TYR A 148 -20.83 4.95 -2.17
CA TYR A 148 -19.55 5.48 -1.68
C TYR A 148 -19.72 6.86 -1.04
N LYS A 149 -20.36 7.81 -1.75
CA LYS A 149 -20.57 9.18 -1.25
C LYS A 149 -21.39 9.19 0.03
N ALA A 150 -22.50 8.46 0.08
CA ALA A 150 -23.33 8.34 1.28
C ALA A 150 -22.55 7.74 2.46
N GLN A 151 -21.71 6.74 2.20
CA GLN A 151 -20.88 6.10 3.22
C GLN A 151 -19.77 7.03 3.74
N ALA A 152 -19.17 7.85 2.88
CA ALA A 152 -18.20 8.87 3.27
C ALA A 152 -18.85 9.98 4.11
N GLU A 153 -20.05 10.44 3.75
CA GLU A 153 -20.81 11.44 4.50
C GLU A 153 -21.17 10.95 5.92
N ARG A 154 -21.53 9.65 6.06
CA ARG A 154 -21.73 9.05 7.39
C ARG A 154 -20.47 9.10 8.26
N ALA A 155 -19.29 8.86 7.67
CA ALA A 155 -18.02 8.94 8.37
C ALA A 155 -17.72 10.38 8.82
N GLU A 156 -17.95 11.35 7.94
CA GLU A 156 -17.77 12.78 8.23
C GLU A 156 -18.67 13.23 9.39
N LEU A 157 -19.96 12.91 9.34
CA LEU A 157 -20.93 13.22 10.40
C LEU A 157 -20.56 12.57 11.73
N ALA A 158 -20.17 11.30 11.71
CA ALA A 158 -19.72 10.60 12.91
C ALA A 158 -18.46 11.24 13.51
N GLY A 159 -17.51 11.66 12.66
CA GLY A 159 -16.30 12.35 13.09
C GLY A 159 -16.56 13.76 13.63
N ALA A 160 -17.47 14.52 13.02
CA ALA A 160 -17.90 15.83 13.52
C ALA A 160 -18.50 15.70 14.92
N PHE A 161 -19.40 14.74 15.12
CA PHE A 161 -19.97 14.45 16.44
C PHE A 161 -18.90 14.01 17.45
N ALA A 162 -18.01 13.11 17.07
CA ALA A 162 -16.95 12.64 17.95
C ALA A 162 -16.03 13.79 18.42
N ARG A 163 -15.72 14.74 17.52
CA ARG A 163 -14.89 15.91 17.83
C ARG A 163 -15.51 16.89 18.84
N MET A 164 -16.84 16.94 18.92
CA MET A 164 -17.56 17.74 19.93
C MET A 164 -17.48 17.15 21.34
N LEU A 165 -17.19 15.85 21.45
CA LEU A 165 -17.11 15.18 22.75
C LEU A 165 -15.76 15.47 23.43
N PRO A 166 -15.73 15.55 24.78
CA PRO A 166 -14.49 15.79 25.51
C PRO A 166 -13.41 14.78 25.15
N GLU A 167 -12.18 15.27 24.99
CA GLU A 167 -10.99 14.44 24.76
C GLU A 167 -10.87 13.35 25.84
N GLU A 168 -10.32 12.20 25.46
CA GLU A 168 -10.08 11.02 26.33
C GLU A 168 -11.35 10.36 26.92
N SER A 169 -12.53 10.97 26.77
CA SER A 169 -13.78 10.42 27.26
C SER A 169 -14.12 9.08 26.59
N ALA A 170 -14.71 8.15 27.36
CA ALA A 170 -15.15 6.86 26.82
C ALA A 170 -16.21 7.02 25.70
N ARG A 171 -17.02 8.08 25.78
CA ARG A 171 -18.01 8.42 24.74
C ARG A 171 -17.32 8.85 23.44
N ARG A 172 -16.30 9.70 23.52
CA ARG A 172 -15.50 10.11 22.35
C ARG A 172 -14.82 8.90 21.69
N ARG A 173 -14.17 8.04 22.48
CA ARG A 173 -13.55 6.80 21.97
C ARG A 173 -14.54 5.93 21.20
N LYS A 174 -15.76 5.74 21.74
CA LYS A 174 -16.81 4.99 21.05
C LYS A 174 -17.28 5.69 19.76
N ALA A 175 -17.41 7.01 19.77
CA ALA A 175 -17.80 7.79 18.59
C ALA A 175 -16.71 7.77 17.50
N MET A 176 -15.44 7.86 17.86
CA MET A 176 -14.29 7.73 16.93
C MET A 176 -14.20 6.32 16.36
N ALA A 177 -14.45 5.28 17.15
CA ALA A 177 -14.53 3.91 16.62
C ALA A 177 -15.68 3.74 15.60
N ALA A 178 -16.83 4.37 15.86
CA ALA A 178 -17.94 4.38 14.90
C ALA A 178 -17.58 5.13 13.61
N LYS A 179 -16.88 6.27 13.72
CA LYS A 179 -16.31 7.01 12.57
C LYS A 179 -15.40 6.10 11.75
N GLU A 180 -14.37 5.49 12.36
CA GLU A 180 -13.42 4.61 11.65
C GLU A 180 -14.13 3.44 10.96
N GLU A 181 -15.14 2.84 11.59
CA GLU A 181 -15.95 1.78 10.96
C GLU A 181 -16.64 2.26 9.67
N GLN A 182 -17.15 3.49 9.66
CA GLN A 182 -17.74 4.07 8.45
C GLN A 182 -16.67 4.39 7.40
N GLU A 183 -15.49 4.85 7.79
CA GLU A 183 -14.37 5.11 6.88
C GLU A 183 -13.87 3.82 6.20
N LEU A 184 -13.75 2.72 6.96
CA LEU A 184 -13.38 1.40 6.41
C LEU A 184 -14.40 0.91 5.37
N LYS A 185 -15.70 1.14 5.61
CA LYS A 185 -16.75 0.84 4.63
C LYS A 185 -16.66 1.74 3.40
N ALA A 186 -16.40 3.03 3.60
CA ALA A 186 -16.25 4.00 2.51
C ALA A 186 -15.04 3.66 1.62
N ASP A 187 -13.89 3.35 2.22
CA ASP A 187 -12.68 2.97 1.48
C ASP A 187 -12.88 1.67 0.69
N ARG A 188 -13.60 0.70 1.25
CA ARG A 188 -13.97 -0.51 0.50
C ARG A 188 -14.78 -0.17 -0.74
N LEU A 189 -15.83 0.65 -0.62
CA LEU A 189 -16.66 1.08 -1.76
C LEU A 189 -15.85 1.89 -2.77
N ARG A 190 -14.95 2.77 -2.29
CA ARG A 190 -14.04 3.55 -3.14
C ARG A 190 -13.17 2.65 -4.00
N ARG A 191 -12.58 1.59 -3.43
CA ARG A 191 -11.75 0.63 -4.17
C ARG A 191 -12.57 -0.18 -5.17
N GLU A 192 -13.79 -0.59 -4.78
CA GLU A 192 -14.72 -1.28 -5.67
C GLU A 192 -15.11 -0.41 -6.88
N LEU A 193 -15.43 0.85 -6.63
CA LEU A 193 -15.74 1.85 -7.66
C LEU A 193 -14.56 2.10 -8.59
N LYS A 194 -13.35 2.29 -8.03
CA LYS A 194 -12.11 2.45 -8.83
C LYS A 194 -11.96 1.31 -9.82
N VAL A 195 -12.06 0.07 -9.34
CA VAL A 195 -11.91 -1.12 -10.19
C VAL A 195 -13.02 -1.21 -11.23
N ALA A 196 -14.26 -0.85 -10.89
CA ALA A 196 -15.37 -0.86 -11.84
C ALA A 196 -15.16 0.14 -13.00
N GLN A 197 -14.64 1.32 -12.69
CA GLN A 197 -14.38 2.41 -13.64
C GLN A 197 -13.16 2.18 -14.54
N MET A 198 -12.26 1.25 -14.19
CA MET A 198 -11.09 0.94 -15.02
C MET A 198 -11.50 0.35 -16.39
N PRO A 199 -10.75 0.67 -17.46
CA PRO A 199 -10.92 0.02 -18.75
C PRO A 199 -10.65 -1.48 -18.65
N GLU A 200 -11.29 -2.29 -19.50
CA GLU A 200 -11.01 -3.72 -19.56
C GLU A 200 -9.56 -3.97 -20.01
N GLY A 201 -8.89 -4.92 -19.37
CA GLY A 201 -7.49 -5.23 -19.62
C GLY A 201 -6.82 -5.95 -18.45
N GLU A 202 -5.54 -6.26 -18.61
CA GLU A 202 -4.74 -6.97 -17.60
C GLU A 202 -4.61 -6.17 -16.29
N GLU A 203 -4.58 -4.84 -16.37
CA GLU A 203 -4.55 -3.98 -15.17
C GLU A 203 -5.82 -4.14 -14.32
N LYS A 204 -7.00 -4.10 -14.94
CA LYS A 204 -8.28 -4.31 -14.23
C LYS A 204 -8.36 -5.72 -13.62
N LYS A 205 -7.85 -6.74 -14.31
CA LYS A 205 -7.76 -8.12 -13.76
C LYS A 205 -6.87 -8.17 -12.53
N ARG A 206 -5.69 -7.54 -12.58
CA ARG A 206 -4.75 -7.44 -11.43
C ARG A 206 -5.39 -6.72 -10.24
N GLU A 207 -6.03 -5.58 -10.48
CA GLU A 207 -6.69 -4.82 -9.42
C GLU A 207 -7.89 -5.57 -8.83
N LYS A 208 -8.70 -6.28 -9.64
CA LYS A 208 -9.77 -7.17 -9.15
C LYS A 208 -9.22 -8.29 -8.24
N ALA A 209 -8.10 -8.90 -8.62
CA ALA A 209 -7.44 -9.92 -7.81
C ALA A 209 -6.92 -9.34 -6.48
N THR A 210 -6.30 -8.15 -6.51
CA THR A 210 -5.84 -7.43 -5.33
C THR A 210 -7.00 -7.11 -4.39
N LEU A 211 -8.11 -6.57 -4.91
CA LEU A 211 -9.32 -6.27 -4.15
C LEU A 211 -9.88 -7.53 -3.47
N THR A 212 -9.91 -8.66 -4.18
CA THR A 212 -10.38 -9.95 -3.64
C THR A 212 -9.49 -10.43 -2.48
N ARG A 213 -8.17 -10.36 -2.63
CA ARG A 213 -7.23 -10.68 -1.53
C ARG A 213 -7.45 -9.74 -0.33
N HIS A 214 -7.59 -8.44 -0.57
CA HIS A 214 -7.76 -7.45 0.49
C HIS A 214 -9.06 -7.72 1.29
N ARG A 215 -10.17 -8.03 0.61
CA ARG A 215 -11.42 -8.44 1.28
C ARG A 215 -11.25 -9.69 2.14
N HIS A 216 -10.46 -10.66 1.68
CA HIS A 216 -10.16 -11.85 2.48
C HIS A 216 -9.35 -11.47 3.73
N TYR A 217 -8.31 -10.65 3.59
CA TYR A 217 -7.51 -10.17 4.71
C TYR A 217 -8.31 -9.33 5.71
N ASP A 218 -9.22 -8.47 5.25
CA ASP A 218 -10.10 -7.69 6.13
C ASP A 218 -11.01 -8.58 6.98
N ARG A 219 -11.51 -9.70 6.41
CA ARG A 219 -12.26 -10.70 7.18
C ARG A 219 -11.39 -11.36 8.24
N LEU A 220 -10.17 -11.76 7.89
CA LEU A 220 -9.24 -12.40 8.84
C LEU A 220 -8.78 -11.44 9.94
N LYS A 221 -8.56 -10.15 9.62
CA LYS A 221 -8.23 -9.12 10.61
C LYS A 221 -9.27 -9.00 11.71
N LYS A 222 -10.57 -9.18 11.41
CA LYS A 222 -11.62 -9.17 12.45
C LYS A 222 -11.48 -10.30 13.46
N ILE A 223 -10.75 -11.36 13.15
CA ILE A 223 -10.55 -12.54 13.99
C ILE A 223 -9.20 -12.48 14.69
N PHE A 224 -8.13 -12.15 13.96
CA PHE A 224 -6.76 -12.29 14.45
C PHE A 224 -6.14 -10.99 14.97
N ARG A 225 -6.62 -9.82 14.52
CA ARG A 225 -6.08 -8.53 14.99
C ARG A 225 -6.45 -8.32 16.44
N LYS A 226 -5.43 -8.06 17.25
CA LYS A 226 -5.59 -7.65 18.64
C LYS A 226 -5.59 -6.13 18.75
N ASP A 227 -6.20 -5.63 19.81
CA ASP A 227 -6.19 -4.21 20.12
C ASP A 227 -4.76 -3.69 20.28
N ASN A 228 -4.54 -2.51 19.72
CA ASN A 228 -3.28 -1.79 19.78
C ASN A 228 -3.56 -0.38 20.33
N PRO A 229 -2.87 0.05 21.40
CA PRO A 229 -3.17 1.31 22.07
C PRO A 229 -2.91 2.56 21.22
N LEU A 230 -2.20 2.42 20.10
CA LEU A 230 -1.94 3.51 19.15
C LEU A 230 -2.89 3.53 17.96
N SER A 231 -3.84 2.58 17.91
CA SER A 231 -4.65 2.30 16.73
C SER A 231 -6.09 2.80 16.87
N HIS A 232 -6.21 4.02 17.38
CA HIS A 232 -7.44 4.78 17.43
C HIS A 232 -7.09 6.28 17.44
N GLU A 233 -7.99 7.10 16.92
CA GLU A 233 -7.86 8.56 16.95
C GLU A 233 -7.70 9.05 18.40
N ASP A 234 -6.97 10.16 18.55
CA ASP A 234 -6.52 10.75 19.82
C ASP A 234 -5.53 9.90 20.64
N ALA A 235 -5.12 8.71 20.16
CA ALA A 235 -4.01 7.99 20.79
C ALA A 235 -2.74 8.84 20.78
N LYS A 236 -2.01 8.84 21.89
CA LYS A 236 -0.81 9.65 22.09
C LYS A 236 0.43 8.77 22.16
N TRP A 237 1.52 9.23 21.55
CA TRP A 237 2.84 8.62 21.67
C TRP A 237 3.88 9.68 22.06
N SER A 238 4.55 9.48 23.18
CA SER A 238 5.58 10.41 23.66
C SER A 238 6.94 10.04 23.05
N LEU A 239 7.48 10.94 22.24
CA LEU A 239 8.85 10.87 21.71
C LEU A 239 9.88 11.33 22.75
N SER A 240 9.54 12.40 23.47
CA SER A 240 10.26 12.96 24.61
C SER A 240 9.24 13.58 25.58
N PRO A 241 9.64 14.05 26.78
CA PRO A 241 8.73 14.74 27.68
C PRO A 241 8.03 15.97 27.04
N GLU A 242 8.66 16.61 26.06
CA GLU A 242 8.19 17.83 25.37
C GLU A 242 7.62 17.55 23.97
N ARG A 243 7.73 16.32 23.46
CA ARG A 243 7.27 15.95 22.11
C ARG A 243 6.28 14.79 22.17
N THR A 244 5.04 15.07 21.78
CA THR A 244 3.96 14.09 21.73
C THR A 244 3.34 14.05 20.34
N LEU A 245 3.29 12.84 19.78
CA LEU A 245 2.56 12.55 18.56
C LEU A 245 1.10 12.21 18.91
N VAL A 246 0.16 12.77 18.16
CA VAL A 246 -1.29 12.53 18.35
C VAL A 246 -1.86 11.88 17.10
N ASN A 247 -2.53 10.74 17.25
CA ASN A 247 -3.24 10.06 16.17
C ASN A 247 -4.41 10.92 15.70
N VAL A 248 -4.45 11.27 14.42
CA VAL A 248 -5.52 12.07 13.81
C VAL A 248 -6.47 11.26 12.93
N GLY A 249 -6.28 9.94 12.90
CA GLY A 249 -7.19 9.01 12.24
C GLY A 249 -6.49 8.01 11.32
N ARG A 250 -7.33 7.21 10.67
CA ARG A 250 -6.91 6.11 9.80
C ARG A 250 -6.31 6.63 8.49
N ALA A 251 -5.22 6.01 8.07
CA ALA A 251 -4.60 6.21 6.76
C ALA A 251 -5.10 5.18 5.74
N PHE A 252 -5.51 5.65 4.55
CA PHE A 252 -6.06 4.82 3.46
C PHE A 252 -5.23 4.94 2.18
N PHE A 253 -3.98 4.52 2.23
CA PHE A 253 -3.07 4.49 1.07
C PHE A 253 -2.19 3.23 1.09
N GLY A 254 -2.16 2.49 -0.02
CA GLY A 254 -1.33 1.29 -0.19
C GLY A 254 -1.63 0.14 0.79
N GLY A 255 -1.22 -1.07 0.43
CA GLY A 255 -1.17 -2.22 1.35
C GLY A 255 -2.47 -2.65 2.04
N THR A 256 -2.32 -3.54 3.02
CA THR A 256 -3.44 -4.19 3.75
C THR A 256 -3.38 -3.98 5.25
N LYS A 257 -2.27 -3.44 5.75
CA LYS A 257 -2.06 -3.28 7.19
C LYS A 257 -2.85 -2.08 7.73
N PRO A 258 -3.27 -2.13 9.00
CA PRO A 258 -3.75 -0.93 9.67
C PRO A 258 -2.66 0.13 9.77
N MET A 259 -3.01 1.35 9.37
CA MET A 259 -2.11 2.49 9.34
C MET A 259 -2.85 3.73 9.80
N TYR A 260 -2.14 4.65 10.44
CA TYR A 260 -2.70 5.88 10.99
C TYR A 260 -1.76 7.05 10.76
N ILE A 261 -2.34 8.24 10.64
CA ILE A 261 -1.56 9.48 10.63
C ILE A 261 -1.45 9.98 12.06
N PHE A 262 -0.23 10.36 12.43
CA PHE A 262 0.06 11.05 13.68
C PHE A 262 0.62 12.44 13.38
N GLU A 263 0.24 13.41 14.19
CA GLU A 263 0.76 14.78 14.13
C GLU A 263 1.62 15.08 15.34
N ASP A 264 2.80 15.65 15.11
CA ASP A 264 3.63 16.21 16.17
C ASP A 264 3.15 17.62 16.51
N ARG A 265 2.41 17.74 17.62
CA ARG A 265 1.80 19.00 18.04
C ARG A 265 2.82 20.05 18.47
N SER A 266 4.07 19.67 18.74
CA SER A 266 5.16 20.62 19.05
C SER A 266 5.95 21.06 17.82
N ALA A 267 5.65 20.52 16.62
CA ALA A 267 6.30 20.89 15.36
C ALA A 267 5.27 21.45 14.35
N PRO A 268 4.74 22.68 14.57
CA PRO A 268 3.83 23.32 13.63
C PRO A 268 4.54 23.68 12.32
N ILE A 269 3.84 23.50 11.20
CA ILE A 269 4.25 23.97 9.88
C ILE A 269 3.68 25.38 9.71
N LEU A 270 4.56 26.37 9.53
CA LEU A 270 4.19 27.76 9.38
C LEU A 270 4.24 28.18 7.91
N ARG A 271 3.19 28.88 7.44
CA ARG A 271 3.18 29.61 6.18
C ARG A 271 2.68 31.02 6.46
N ASP A 272 3.47 32.02 6.07
CA ASP A 272 3.18 33.44 6.33
C ASP A 272 2.88 33.75 7.81
N GLY A 273 3.60 33.07 8.72
CA GLY A 273 3.44 33.21 10.17
C GLY A 273 2.22 32.49 10.77
N GLN A 274 1.42 31.79 9.95
CA GLN A 274 0.24 31.04 10.40
C GLN A 274 0.50 29.54 10.41
N VAL A 275 -0.03 28.85 11.41
CA VAL A 275 0.00 27.37 11.48
C VAL A 275 -0.94 26.84 10.40
N VAL A 276 -0.37 26.22 9.37
CA VAL A 276 -1.12 25.55 8.29
C VAL A 276 -1.22 24.04 8.48
N GLY A 277 -0.49 23.50 9.46
CA GLY A 277 -0.51 22.08 9.80
C GLY A 277 0.56 21.75 10.83
N TYR A 278 0.79 20.46 11.02
CA TYR A 278 1.83 19.92 11.89
C TYR A 278 2.65 18.89 11.14
N LYS A 279 3.88 18.68 11.57
CA LYS A 279 4.69 17.58 11.07
C LYS A 279 3.97 16.25 11.27
N GLN A 280 3.91 15.43 10.22
CA GLN A 280 3.13 14.20 10.20
C GLN A 280 4.01 12.95 10.17
N TYR A 281 3.50 11.88 10.76
CA TYR A 281 4.11 10.55 10.78
C TYR A 281 3.07 9.51 10.37
N LEU A 282 3.49 8.55 9.56
CA LEU A 282 2.75 7.34 9.27
C LEU A 282 3.08 6.29 10.34
N PHE A 283 2.09 5.91 11.13
CA PHE A 283 2.18 4.76 12.01
C PHE A 283 1.66 3.51 11.28
N LYS A 284 2.50 2.47 11.18
CA LYS A 284 2.11 1.13 10.70
C LYS A 284 2.12 0.16 11.87
N GLU A 285 1.01 -0.57 12.09
CA GLU A 285 0.94 -1.55 13.17
C GLU A 285 1.95 -2.70 12.98
N ALA A 286 2.46 -3.23 14.09
CA ALA A 286 3.31 -4.43 14.15
C ALA A 286 2.53 -5.72 13.87
N THR A 287 1.84 -5.77 12.73
CA THR A 287 1.03 -6.90 12.29
C THR A 287 1.32 -7.29 10.85
N ASN A 288 0.97 -8.52 10.47
CA ASN A 288 0.96 -8.94 9.07
C ASN A 288 -0.37 -8.56 8.38
N CYS A 289 -0.51 -8.90 7.11
CA CYS A 289 -1.71 -8.57 6.31
C CYS A 289 -3.02 -9.12 6.88
N ILE A 290 -3.00 -10.19 7.67
CA ILE A 290 -4.18 -10.81 8.28
C ILE A 290 -4.41 -10.40 9.74
N GLY A 291 -3.58 -9.49 10.27
CA GLY A 291 -3.72 -8.94 11.63
C GLY A 291 -2.98 -9.72 12.73
N MET A 292 -2.24 -10.76 12.40
CA MET A 292 -1.41 -11.44 13.40
C MET A 292 -0.20 -10.57 13.77
N TYR A 293 0.19 -10.62 15.04
CA TYR A 293 1.39 -9.94 15.55
C TYR A 293 2.64 -10.35 14.76
N LYS A 294 3.33 -9.37 14.19
CA LYS A 294 4.55 -9.52 13.37
C LYS A 294 5.44 -8.28 13.55
N PRO A 295 6.20 -8.20 14.66
CA PRO A 295 6.95 -7.00 15.04
C PRO A 295 8.19 -6.74 14.18
N GLU A 296 8.69 -7.75 13.49
CA GLU A 296 9.95 -7.67 12.75
C GLU A 296 9.89 -6.59 11.67
N GLY A 297 8.76 -6.42 10.99
CA GLY A 297 8.60 -5.38 9.96
C GLY A 297 8.78 -3.96 10.50
N ALA A 298 8.31 -3.70 11.72
CA ALA A 298 8.48 -2.39 12.37
C ALA A 298 9.94 -2.14 12.78
N LEU A 299 10.61 -3.15 13.34
CA LEU A 299 12.02 -3.07 13.74
C LEU A 299 12.95 -2.97 12.53
N VAL A 300 12.65 -3.69 11.44
CA VAL A 300 13.36 -3.55 10.16
C VAL A 300 13.18 -2.15 9.60
N THR A 301 12.00 -1.54 9.72
CA THR A 301 11.75 -0.18 9.19
C THR A 301 12.64 0.86 9.90
N GLU A 302 12.79 0.76 11.23
CA GLU A 302 13.75 1.58 12.00
C GLU A 302 15.19 1.33 11.53
N ALA A 303 15.61 0.07 11.44
CA ALA A 303 16.97 -0.29 11.03
C ALA A 303 17.29 0.18 9.59
N ALA A 304 16.32 0.05 8.68
CA ALA A 304 16.44 0.47 7.31
C ALA A 304 16.55 2.00 7.18
N ALA A 305 15.82 2.77 7.99
CA ALA A 305 15.96 4.22 8.03
C ALA A 305 17.36 4.64 8.51
N ALA A 306 17.89 3.99 9.56
CA ALA A 306 19.24 4.25 10.05
C ALA A 306 20.33 3.90 9.01
N LEU A 307 20.18 2.78 8.29
CA LEU A 307 21.08 2.43 7.19
C LEU A 307 20.94 3.42 6.01
N GLN A 308 19.70 3.80 5.67
CA GLN A 308 19.44 4.77 4.61
C GLN A 308 20.06 6.13 4.94
N GLU A 309 20.06 6.58 6.19
CA GLU A 309 20.78 7.79 6.62
C GLU A 309 22.29 7.68 6.38
N LYS A 310 22.91 6.55 6.72
CA LYS A 310 24.35 6.34 6.48
C LYS A 310 24.72 6.31 5.00
N ILE A 311 23.85 5.80 4.14
CA ILE A 311 24.12 5.60 2.70
C ILE A 311 23.69 6.81 1.86
N CYS A 312 22.47 7.29 2.10
CA CYS A 312 21.79 8.33 1.33
C CYS A 312 21.89 9.71 1.96
N GLY A 313 22.38 9.82 3.21
CA GLY A 313 22.56 11.09 3.90
C GLY A 313 21.25 11.85 4.11
N PRO A 314 21.16 13.13 3.69
CA PRO A 314 20.00 13.99 3.96
C PRO A 314 18.71 13.54 3.26
N TYR A 315 18.78 12.60 2.32
CA TYR A 315 17.63 12.08 1.59
C TYR A 315 16.94 10.91 2.29
N SER A 316 17.42 10.50 3.47
CA SER A 316 16.77 9.44 4.24
C SER A 316 15.39 9.85 4.75
N ILE A 317 14.58 8.85 5.06
CA ILE A 317 13.27 9.04 5.69
C ILE A 317 13.38 8.56 7.15
N PRO A 318 13.33 9.47 8.14
CA PRO A 318 13.38 9.08 9.54
C PRO A 318 12.26 8.10 9.90
N ALA A 319 12.61 7.03 10.59
CA ALA A 319 11.65 6.08 11.12
C ALA A 319 12.15 5.45 12.42
N PHE A 320 11.21 5.06 13.29
CA PHE A 320 11.50 4.42 14.57
C PHE A 320 10.39 3.44 14.98
N ALA A 321 10.75 2.42 15.74
CA ALA A 321 9.79 1.49 16.30
C ALA A 321 9.16 2.04 17.59
N ALA A 322 7.84 1.90 17.72
CA ALA A 322 7.11 2.25 18.94
C ALA A 322 7.14 1.06 19.91
N MET A 323 7.84 1.20 21.04
CA MET A 323 8.06 0.13 22.03
C MET A 323 7.37 0.42 23.36
N ASP A 324 6.45 -0.45 23.78
CA ASP A 324 5.86 -0.45 25.12
C ASP A 324 6.53 -1.57 25.95
N GLY A 325 7.53 -1.17 26.74
CA GLY A 325 8.48 -2.11 27.34
C GLY A 325 9.20 -2.93 26.26
N GLN A 326 9.03 -4.25 26.28
CA GLN A 326 9.58 -5.16 25.27
C GLN A 326 8.64 -5.39 24.07
N LYS A 327 7.39 -4.89 24.12
CA LYS A 327 6.41 -5.13 23.06
C LYS A 327 6.54 -4.06 21.98
N VAL A 328 6.67 -4.48 20.73
CA VAL A 328 6.66 -3.55 19.59
C VAL A 328 5.22 -3.32 19.16
N LEU A 329 4.75 -2.07 19.23
CA LEU A 329 3.40 -1.70 18.83
C LEU A 329 3.29 -1.45 17.32
N GLY A 330 4.38 -1.00 16.70
CA GLY A 330 4.43 -0.64 15.29
C GLY A 330 5.65 0.21 14.98
N SER A 331 5.64 0.86 13.83
CA SER A 331 6.68 1.81 13.42
C SER A 331 6.08 3.13 13.01
N PHE A 332 6.73 4.22 13.40
CA PHE A 332 6.50 5.56 12.86
C PHE A 332 7.51 5.84 11.75
N GLN A 333 7.02 6.34 10.62
CA GLN A 333 7.84 6.86 9.54
C GLN A 333 7.41 8.30 9.27
N GLU A 334 8.37 9.21 9.20
CA GLU A 334 8.11 10.62 8.92
C GLU A 334 7.48 10.80 7.54
N LYS A 335 6.43 11.64 7.46
CA LYS A 335 5.85 12.04 6.19
C LYS A 335 6.76 13.08 5.54
N VAL A 336 7.25 12.74 4.35
CA VAL A 336 8.08 13.63 3.53
C VAL A 336 7.18 14.40 2.56
N GLU A 337 7.48 15.69 2.39
CA GLU A 337 6.81 16.52 1.39
C GLU A 337 7.26 16.13 -0.02
N THR A 338 6.31 15.93 -0.92
CA THR A 338 6.57 15.46 -2.27
C THR A 338 6.05 16.43 -3.31
N ILE A 339 6.71 16.46 -4.46
CA ILE A 339 6.24 17.16 -5.65
C ILE A 339 4.84 16.65 -6.02
N GLU A 340 3.99 17.57 -6.46
CA GLU A 340 2.63 17.28 -6.89
C GLU A 340 2.60 16.16 -7.94
N ALA A 341 1.62 15.27 -7.81
CA ALA A 341 1.56 14.04 -8.59
C ALA A 341 1.53 14.28 -10.11
N ALA A 342 0.95 15.40 -10.56
CA ALA A 342 0.89 15.78 -11.97
C ALA A 342 2.24 16.30 -12.55
N GLN A 343 3.19 16.67 -11.69
CA GLN A 343 4.48 17.25 -12.08
C GLN A 343 5.66 16.28 -11.91
N ARG A 344 5.50 15.25 -11.08
CA ARG A 344 6.54 14.25 -10.84
C ARG A 344 6.63 13.23 -11.98
N PHE A 345 7.83 12.71 -12.23
CA PHE A 345 8.02 11.57 -13.11
C PHE A 345 7.43 10.32 -12.46
N ASP A 346 6.58 9.58 -13.17
CA ASP A 346 5.91 8.41 -12.62
C ASP A 346 6.69 7.12 -12.88
N LEU A 347 7.52 6.74 -11.90
CA LEU A 347 8.30 5.49 -11.96
C LEU A 347 7.42 4.23 -11.96
N PHE A 348 6.21 4.29 -11.40
CA PHE A 348 5.29 3.15 -11.40
C PHE A 348 4.75 2.90 -12.81
N SER A 349 4.29 3.95 -13.48
CA SER A 349 3.87 3.89 -14.87
C SER A 349 5.04 3.52 -15.80
N TRP A 350 6.21 4.14 -15.62
CA TRP A 350 7.42 3.81 -16.39
C TRP A 350 7.80 2.34 -16.27
N GLN A 351 7.68 1.73 -15.08
CA GLN A 351 8.00 0.32 -14.89
C GLN A 351 7.14 -0.61 -15.76
N THR A 352 5.93 -0.19 -16.12
CA THR A 352 5.01 -0.97 -16.96
C THR A 352 5.25 -0.81 -18.47
N ASP A 353 5.75 0.35 -18.89
CA ASP A 353 6.11 0.66 -20.28
C ASP A 353 7.43 1.46 -20.30
N PRO A 354 8.58 0.77 -20.18
CA PRO A 354 9.86 1.44 -19.97
C PRO A 354 10.37 2.09 -21.25
N GLN A 355 10.82 3.34 -21.12
CA GLN A 355 11.45 4.14 -22.16
C GLN A 355 12.72 4.82 -21.63
N ASP A 356 13.64 5.25 -22.51
CA ASP A 356 14.83 6.03 -22.08
C ASP A 356 14.50 7.51 -21.85
N ASN A 357 13.64 7.77 -20.87
CA ASN A 357 13.18 9.12 -20.51
C ASN A 357 13.32 9.44 -19.02
N ILE A 358 13.83 8.50 -18.20
CA ILE A 358 14.17 8.80 -16.80
C ILE A 358 15.30 9.86 -16.79
N PRO A 359 15.15 10.97 -16.04
CA PRO A 359 16.22 11.96 -15.89
C PRO A 359 17.53 11.34 -15.38
N ALA A 360 18.67 11.82 -15.88
CA ALA A 360 19.99 11.24 -15.57
C ALA A 360 20.29 11.20 -14.05
N GLU A 361 20.03 12.30 -13.34
CA GLU A 361 20.24 12.35 -11.89
C GLU A 361 19.32 11.36 -11.16
N MET A 362 18.08 11.21 -11.60
CA MET A 362 17.13 10.25 -11.04
C MET A 362 17.60 8.80 -11.20
N LYS A 363 18.23 8.45 -12.34
CA LYS A 363 18.85 7.13 -12.53
C LYS A 363 19.94 6.87 -11.50
N LYS A 364 20.78 7.86 -11.20
CA LYS A 364 21.82 7.74 -10.15
C LYS A 364 21.20 7.50 -8.78
N GLU A 365 20.10 8.19 -8.46
CA GLU A 365 19.40 8.00 -7.19
C GLU A 365 18.69 6.65 -7.09
N ILE A 366 18.17 6.13 -8.20
CA ILE A 366 17.65 4.75 -8.25
C ILE A 366 18.77 3.75 -7.95
N LEU A 367 19.98 3.95 -8.49
CA LEU A 367 21.14 3.10 -8.18
C LEU A 367 21.63 3.23 -6.72
N ARG A 368 21.55 4.45 -6.16
CA ARG A 368 21.78 4.69 -4.72
C ARG A 368 20.83 3.85 -3.87
N GLU A 369 19.52 3.90 -4.15
CA GLU A 369 18.51 3.13 -3.42
C GLU A 369 18.58 1.61 -3.71
N HIS A 370 19.04 1.20 -4.90
CA HIS A 370 19.34 -0.20 -5.20
C HIS A 370 20.41 -0.77 -4.26
N THR A 371 21.45 0.01 -3.95
CA THR A 371 22.48 -0.41 -2.98
C THR A 371 21.88 -0.67 -1.60
N LEU A 372 20.98 0.21 -1.14
CA LEU A 372 20.25 0.05 0.11
C LEU A 372 19.37 -1.22 0.09
N ASP A 373 18.56 -1.40 -0.95
CA ASP A 373 17.64 -2.54 -1.06
C ASP A 373 18.35 -3.87 -1.25
N TRP A 374 19.50 -3.87 -1.94
CA TRP A 374 20.40 -5.00 -1.95
C TRP A 374 20.80 -5.31 -0.51
N LEU A 375 21.48 -4.42 0.22
CA LEU A 375 21.95 -4.68 1.59
C LEU A 375 20.85 -5.20 2.54
N LEU A 376 19.62 -4.69 2.39
CA LEU A 376 18.44 -5.10 3.13
C LEU A 376 17.80 -6.41 2.65
N CYS A 377 18.27 -6.99 1.54
CA CYS A 377 17.69 -8.18 0.91
C CYS A 377 16.20 -7.96 0.60
N ASN A 378 15.88 -6.79 0.04
CA ASN A 378 14.54 -6.37 -0.31
C ASN A 378 14.27 -6.54 -1.81
N PHE A 379 13.39 -7.47 -2.16
CA PHE A 379 13.02 -7.79 -3.55
C PHE A 379 11.56 -7.43 -3.87
N ASP A 380 10.98 -6.51 -3.11
CA ASP A 380 9.60 -6.06 -3.31
C ASP A 380 9.47 -4.59 -3.74
N THR A 381 10.60 -3.91 -3.99
CA THR A 381 10.63 -2.48 -4.37
C THR A 381 10.04 -2.26 -5.77
N LYS A 382 8.93 -1.54 -5.86
CA LYS A 382 8.27 -1.10 -7.10
C LYS A 382 8.48 0.39 -7.34
N GLY A 383 8.12 0.88 -8.53
CA GLY A 383 8.17 2.31 -8.83
C GLY A 383 7.33 3.18 -7.86
N GLU A 384 6.24 2.64 -7.31
CA GLU A 384 5.40 3.34 -6.32
C GLU A 384 6.07 3.50 -4.94
N ASN A 385 7.18 2.78 -4.69
CA ASN A 385 7.94 2.85 -3.43
C ASN A 385 8.98 3.99 -3.44
N PHE A 386 8.95 4.88 -4.43
CA PHE A 386 9.83 6.04 -4.52
C PHE A 386 9.03 7.34 -4.37
N LEU A 387 9.53 8.23 -3.51
CA LEU A 387 8.99 9.56 -3.30
C LEU A 387 9.86 10.58 -4.04
N HIS A 388 9.22 11.46 -4.80
CA HIS A 388 9.85 12.64 -5.39
C HIS A 388 9.70 13.80 -4.43
N ARG A 389 10.78 14.13 -3.73
CA ARG A 389 10.79 15.15 -2.68
C ARG A 389 10.73 16.55 -3.29
N MET A 390 10.29 17.53 -2.50
CA MET A 390 10.24 18.95 -2.92
C MET A 390 11.61 19.54 -3.26
N ASP A 391 12.69 18.97 -2.73
CA ASP A 391 14.08 19.31 -3.05
C ASP A 391 14.58 18.63 -4.37
N ASN A 392 13.66 18.01 -5.12
CA ASN A 392 13.90 17.33 -6.39
C ASN A 392 14.80 16.09 -6.31
N HIS A 393 14.94 15.52 -5.11
CA HIS A 393 15.61 14.24 -4.88
C HIS A 393 14.61 13.10 -4.74
N LEU A 394 15.00 11.90 -5.15
CA LEU A 394 14.30 10.67 -4.83
C LEU A 394 14.65 10.18 -3.43
N CYS A 395 13.71 9.50 -2.79
CA CYS A 395 14.02 8.58 -1.70
C CYS A 395 13.05 7.39 -1.74
N SER A 396 13.52 6.22 -1.34
CA SER A 396 12.67 5.02 -1.31
C SER A 396 12.13 4.74 0.09
N PHE A 397 10.94 4.16 0.17
CA PHE A 397 10.27 3.83 1.44
C PHE A 397 9.73 2.39 1.44
N ASP A 398 9.00 2.05 2.51
CA ASP A 398 8.35 0.74 2.71
C ASP A 398 9.30 -0.47 2.72
N LYS A 399 10.25 -0.46 3.67
CA LYS A 399 11.31 -1.47 3.79
C LYS A 399 10.93 -2.68 4.65
N GLU A 400 9.65 -2.84 5.02
CA GLU A 400 9.22 -3.87 5.97
C GLU A 400 9.41 -5.32 5.48
N ALA A 401 9.56 -5.53 4.17
CA ALA A 401 9.76 -6.83 3.55
C ALA A 401 11.23 -7.31 3.53
N SER A 402 12.16 -6.46 4.00
CA SER A 402 13.59 -6.74 4.03
C SER A 402 13.92 -8.03 4.79
N PHE A 403 14.98 -8.71 4.35
CA PHE A 403 15.48 -10.00 4.88
C PHE A 403 14.50 -11.17 4.82
N SER A 404 13.31 -11.02 4.23
CA SER A 404 12.33 -12.11 4.09
C SER A 404 12.84 -13.24 3.19
N LYS A 405 13.76 -12.92 2.27
CA LYS A 405 14.36 -13.83 1.28
C LYS A 405 15.83 -14.13 1.54
N LEU A 406 16.35 -13.80 2.72
CA LEU A 406 17.77 -13.94 3.03
C LEU A 406 18.32 -15.37 2.87
N LYS A 407 17.45 -16.38 2.99
CA LYS A 407 17.80 -17.80 2.84
C LYS A 407 17.51 -18.38 1.46
N ASP A 408 16.92 -17.59 0.55
CA ASP A 408 16.61 -18.07 -0.80
C ASP A 408 17.90 -18.18 -1.61
N ALA A 409 18.07 -19.28 -2.35
CA ALA A 409 19.26 -19.50 -3.17
C ALA A 409 19.45 -18.40 -4.24
N GLY A 410 18.35 -17.95 -4.86
CA GLY A 410 18.38 -16.88 -5.85
C GLY A 410 18.66 -15.48 -5.28
N ALA A 411 18.59 -15.30 -3.96
CA ALA A 411 18.83 -14.02 -3.30
C ALA A 411 20.29 -13.79 -2.89
N GLN A 412 21.15 -14.81 -3.07
CA GLN A 412 22.54 -14.78 -2.60
C GLN A 412 23.45 -13.92 -3.51
N HIS A 413 23.07 -13.73 -4.78
CA HIS A 413 23.82 -12.93 -5.75
C HIS A 413 22.94 -11.88 -6.43
N MET A 414 23.56 -10.76 -6.83
CA MET A 414 22.86 -9.72 -7.59
C MET A 414 22.37 -10.29 -8.93
N SER A 415 21.11 -10.01 -9.26
CA SER A 415 20.48 -10.54 -10.46
C SER A 415 19.40 -9.61 -10.97
N SER A 416 19.32 -9.46 -12.30
CA SER A 416 18.20 -8.81 -12.98
C SER A 416 17.00 -9.75 -13.17
N GLU A 417 17.16 -11.05 -12.88
CA GLU A 417 16.18 -12.10 -13.20
C GLU A 417 15.54 -12.73 -11.95
N TYR A 418 16.21 -12.64 -10.79
CA TYR A 418 15.64 -13.17 -9.55
C TYR A 418 14.37 -12.39 -9.18
N LYS A 419 13.27 -13.13 -9.08
CA LYS A 419 11.93 -12.60 -8.94
C LYS A 419 11.09 -13.49 -8.01
N PRO A 420 11.18 -13.28 -6.68
CA PRO A 420 10.47 -14.11 -5.70
C PRO A 420 8.98 -13.76 -5.56
N HIS A 421 8.49 -12.74 -6.28
CA HIS A 421 7.11 -12.27 -6.28
C HIS A 421 6.56 -12.23 -7.72
N ALA A 422 5.25 -12.16 -7.90
CA ALA A 422 4.65 -12.21 -9.25
C ALA A 422 5.06 -11.02 -10.16
N ASN A 423 5.48 -9.90 -9.59
CA ASN A 423 5.85 -8.68 -10.31
C ASN A 423 7.36 -8.41 -10.20
N ASP A 424 7.94 -7.88 -11.28
CA ASP A 424 9.34 -7.44 -11.29
C ASP A 424 9.54 -6.28 -10.31
N THR A 425 10.73 -6.18 -9.72
CA THR A 425 11.14 -4.94 -9.03
C THR A 425 11.45 -3.85 -10.04
N LEU A 426 11.47 -2.59 -9.60
CA LEU A 426 11.93 -1.48 -10.45
C LEU A 426 13.33 -1.79 -11.02
N TYR A 427 14.19 -2.38 -10.21
CA TYR A 427 15.57 -2.72 -10.56
C TYR A 427 15.65 -3.83 -11.61
N ASN A 428 14.80 -4.87 -11.53
CA ASN A 428 14.73 -5.91 -12.55
C ASN A 428 14.44 -5.29 -13.93
N THR A 429 13.44 -4.39 -14.00
CA THR A 429 13.09 -3.66 -15.23
C THR A 429 14.25 -2.77 -15.68
N LEU A 430 14.80 -1.94 -14.79
CA LEU A 430 15.90 -1.01 -15.08
C LEU A 430 17.13 -1.71 -15.68
N PHE A 431 17.62 -2.76 -15.03
CA PHE A 431 18.80 -3.48 -15.50
C PHE A 431 18.54 -4.32 -16.75
N THR A 432 17.32 -4.85 -16.90
CA THR A 432 16.93 -5.55 -18.13
C THR A 432 16.92 -4.62 -19.33
N GLU A 433 16.36 -3.42 -19.21
CA GLU A 433 16.34 -2.45 -20.31
C GLU A 433 17.72 -1.87 -20.61
N PHE A 434 18.58 -1.73 -19.59
CA PHE A 434 20.00 -1.44 -19.81
C PHE A 434 20.70 -2.56 -20.61
N ALA A 435 20.53 -3.83 -20.22
CA ALA A 435 21.14 -4.95 -20.93
C ALA A 435 20.61 -5.09 -22.38
N LYS A 436 19.40 -4.64 -22.65
CA LYS A 436 18.80 -4.64 -24.00
C LYS A 436 19.28 -3.51 -24.92
N GLY A 437 20.07 -2.56 -24.41
CA GLY A 437 20.45 -1.38 -25.21
C GLY A 437 19.36 -0.29 -25.28
N ASN A 438 18.28 -0.44 -24.51
CA ASN A 438 17.10 0.43 -24.56
C ASN A 438 17.15 1.57 -23.53
N LEU A 439 18.03 1.46 -22.55
CA LEU A 439 18.23 2.45 -21.48
C LEU A 439 19.72 2.68 -21.29
N THR A 440 20.12 3.92 -21.04
CA THR A 440 21.47 4.27 -20.59
C THR A 440 21.54 4.40 -19.06
N LEU A 441 22.61 3.88 -18.44
CA LEU A 441 22.87 4.01 -17.00
C LEU A 441 24.32 4.41 -16.77
N ASP A 442 24.55 5.28 -15.79
CA ASP A 442 25.89 5.51 -15.26
C ASP A 442 26.19 4.51 -14.15
N LEU A 443 26.89 3.42 -14.49
CA LEU A 443 27.22 2.35 -13.54
C LEU A 443 28.22 2.79 -12.46
N SER A 444 28.93 3.92 -12.65
CA SER A 444 29.83 4.47 -11.64
C SER A 444 29.08 5.09 -10.45
N ALA A 445 27.79 5.41 -10.62
CA ALA A 445 26.99 6.11 -9.62
C ALA A 445 26.85 5.33 -8.30
N SER A 446 27.00 4.01 -8.31
CA SER A 446 26.94 3.18 -7.10
C SER A 446 28.19 3.28 -6.21
N LEU A 447 29.31 3.82 -6.71
CA LEU A 447 30.60 3.85 -6.02
C LEU A 447 30.52 4.55 -4.67
N GLU A 448 29.89 5.73 -4.62
CA GLU A 448 29.79 6.52 -3.38
C GLU A 448 29.12 5.70 -2.27
N GLN A 449 28.06 4.98 -2.59
CA GLN A 449 27.34 4.16 -1.61
C GLN A 449 28.12 2.92 -1.22
N VAL A 450 28.81 2.28 -2.16
CA VAL A 450 29.71 1.15 -1.89
C VAL A 450 30.80 1.58 -0.91
N THR A 451 31.49 2.69 -1.15
CA THR A 451 32.55 3.20 -0.27
C THR A 451 32.03 3.54 1.13
N LYS A 452 30.87 4.21 1.25
CA LYS A 452 30.24 4.51 2.55
C LYS A 452 29.95 3.23 3.34
N VAL A 453 29.48 2.19 2.67
CA VAL A 453 29.17 0.90 3.29
C VAL A 453 30.43 0.15 3.67
N GLU A 454 31.44 0.10 2.80
CA GLU A 454 32.73 -0.53 3.07
C GLU A 454 33.38 0.01 4.34
N ALA A 455 33.31 1.31 4.56
CA ALA A 455 33.83 1.99 5.75
C ALA A 455 33.16 1.56 7.08
N MET A 456 31.96 0.97 7.04
CA MET A 456 31.27 0.53 8.26
C MET A 456 31.87 -0.76 8.83
N GLY A 457 32.17 -0.75 10.12
CA GLY A 457 32.63 -1.94 10.85
C GLY A 457 31.54 -3.01 11.03
N LYS A 458 31.94 -4.26 11.33
CA LYS A 458 30.97 -5.37 11.56
C LYS A 458 30.01 -5.06 12.71
N GLU A 459 30.51 -4.56 13.82
CA GLU A 459 29.71 -4.21 14.99
C GLU A 459 28.74 -3.07 14.69
N GLU A 460 29.22 -2.00 14.05
CA GLU A 460 28.39 -0.86 13.65
C GLU A 460 27.25 -1.31 12.72
N TYR A 461 27.56 -2.09 11.67
CA TYR A 461 26.59 -2.50 10.67
C TYR A 461 25.57 -3.50 11.24
N LEU A 462 26.01 -4.56 11.91
CA LEU A 462 25.10 -5.55 12.51
C LEU A 462 24.31 -4.96 13.70
N GLY A 463 24.88 -3.97 14.40
CA GLY A 463 24.24 -3.23 15.47
C GLY A 463 22.93 -2.57 15.03
N LEU A 464 22.85 -2.10 13.77
CA LEU A 464 21.63 -1.52 13.19
C LEU A 464 20.43 -2.49 13.24
N PHE A 465 20.69 -3.80 13.12
CA PHE A 465 19.67 -4.83 13.03
C PHE A 465 19.43 -5.59 14.34
N SER A 466 20.16 -5.23 15.41
CA SER A 466 20.16 -5.94 16.69
C SER A 466 18.76 -6.16 17.26
N LYS A 467 17.94 -5.09 17.36
CA LYS A 467 16.56 -5.19 17.87
C LYS A 467 15.72 -6.20 17.09
N MET A 468 15.75 -6.15 15.76
CA MET A 468 15.02 -7.08 14.90
C MET A 468 15.50 -8.51 15.09
N LEU A 469 16.81 -8.71 15.09
CA LEU A 469 17.38 -10.02 15.22
C LEU A 469 17.09 -10.61 16.62
N ASP A 470 17.13 -9.80 17.69
CA ASP A 470 16.81 -10.23 19.06
C ASP A 470 15.34 -10.64 19.16
N GLN A 471 14.45 -9.84 18.56
CA GLN A 471 13.02 -10.13 18.52
C GLN A 471 12.70 -11.43 17.78
N LYS A 472 13.43 -11.74 16.70
CA LYS A 472 13.14 -12.88 15.82
C LYS A 472 13.88 -14.17 16.19
N TYR A 473 15.12 -14.05 16.64
CA TYR A 473 16.03 -15.19 16.89
C TYR A 473 16.51 -15.28 18.34
N GLY A 474 16.16 -14.32 19.19
CA GLY A 474 16.70 -14.21 20.55
C GLY A 474 18.10 -13.58 20.57
N PRO A 475 18.69 -13.46 21.78
CA PRO A 475 19.98 -12.80 21.98
C PRO A 475 21.11 -13.51 21.23
N SER A 476 22.13 -12.74 20.86
CA SER A 476 23.37 -13.29 20.29
C SER A 476 24.20 -13.97 21.39
N THR A 477 24.28 -15.30 21.32
CA THR A 477 25.08 -16.15 22.21
C THR A 477 25.84 -17.19 21.39
N GLU A 478 26.89 -17.79 21.96
CA GLU A 478 27.69 -18.82 21.28
C GLU A 478 26.87 -20.07 20.88
N SER A 479 25.81 -20.35 21.66
CA SER A 479 24.89 -21.47 21.44
C SER A 479 23.81 -21.17 20.41
N ASN A 480 23.52 -19.91 20.10
CA ASN A 480 22.45 -19.52 19.18
C ASN A 480 22.93 -19.56 17.71
N LYS A 481 23.13 -20.77 17.17
CA LYS A 481 23.60 -20.96 15.79
C LYS A 481 22.67 -20.36 14.74
N ALA A 482 21.36 -20.32 14.99
CA ALA A 482 20.39 -19.73 14.08
C ALA A 482 20.61 -18.21 13.95
N ARG A 483 20.84 -17.51 15.06
CA ARG A 483 21.19 -16.09 15.09
C ARG A 483 22.52 -15.83 14.38
N GLN A 484 23.55 -16.61 14.71
CA GLN A 484 24.88 -16.48 14.10
C GLN A 484 24.84 -16.65 12.58
N GLY A 485 24.09 -17.64 12.07
CA GLY A 485 23.98 -17.87 10.63
C GLY A 485 23.30 -16.71 9.90
N VAL A 486 22.33 -16.04 10.53
CA VAL A 486 21.64 -14.88 9.95
C VAL A 486 22.52 -13.63 10.01
N GLU A 487 23.20 -13.38 11.13
CA GLU A 487 24.19 -12.31 11.25
C GLU A 487 25.30 -12.45 10.22
N GLU A 488 25.78 -13.68 10.00
CA GLU A 488 26.80 -13.94 8.98
C GLU A 488 26.27 -13.72 7.57
N ALA A 489 25.04 -14.14 7.25
CA ALA A 489 24.43 -13.87 5.93
C ALA A 489 24.26 -12.36 5.67
N ILE A 490 23.81 -11.60 6.67
CA ILE A 490 23.69 -10.12 6.58
C ILE A 490 25.08 -9.48 6.41
N TRP A 491 26.07 -9.97 7.16
CA TRP A 491 27.45 -9.48 7.08
C TRP A 491 28.09 -9.77 5.72
N GLN A 492 27.95 -10.99 5.21
CA GLN A 492 28.50 -11.39 3.90
C GLN A 492 27.94 -10.54 2.77
N ARG A 493 26.64 -10.20 2.82
CA ARG A 493 26.02 -9.25 1.87
C ARG A 493 26.72 -7.90 1.84
N LYS A 494 27.13 -7.40 3.01
CA LYS A 494 27.88 -6.15 3.14
C LYS A 494 29.30 -6.32 2.63
N THR A 495 30.03 -7.33 3.10
CA THR A 495 31.47 -7.48 2.78
C THR A 495 31.72 -7.79 1.32
N ASN A 496 30.78 -8.48 0.66
CA ASN A 496 30.91 -8.86 -0.73
C ASN A 496 30.30 -7.82 -1.68
N LEU A 497 29.73 -6.71 -1.17
CA LEU A 497 28.97 -5.73 -1.95
C LEU A 497 29.71 -5.27 -3.21
N ARG A 498 31.00 -4.93 -3.10
CA ARG A 498 31.82 -4.47 -4.22
C ARG A 498 32.02 -5.56 -5.27
N GLU A 499 32.33 -6.79 -4.86
CA GLU A 499 32.49 -7.91 -5.81
C GLU A 499 31.16 -8.35 -6.43
N GLU A 500 30.05 -8.25 -5.70
CA GLU A 500 28.71 -8.50 -6.21
C GLU A 500 28.36 -7.51 -7.33
N TYR A 501 28.57 -6.20 -7.11
CA TYR A 501 28.41 -5.21 -8.17
C TYR A 501 29.36 -5.47 -9.34
N ARG A 502 30.63 -5.81 -9.06
CA ARG A 502 31.62 -6.09 -10.09
C ARG A 502 31.18 -7.24 -10.99
N THR A 503 30.74 -8.35 -10.40
CA THR A 503 30.26 -9.52 -11.13
C THR A 503 28.99 -9.20 -11.90
N PHE A 504 28.01 -8.56 -11.25
CA PHE A 504 26.73 -8.24 -11.85
C PHE A 504 26.83 -7.24 -13.01
N TYR A 505 27.59 -6.15 -12.84
CA TYR A 505 27.80 -5.16 -13.90
C TYR A 505 28.63 -5.71 -15.05
N THR A 506 29.60 -6.59 -14.77
CA THR A 506 30.32 -7.31 -15.85
C THR A 506 29.35 -8.10 -16.73
N ASP A 507 28.46 -8.89 -16.12
CA ASP A 507 27.43 -9.63 -16.87
C ASP A 507 26.50 -8.71 -17.66
N LEU A 508 25.99 -7.64 -17.04
CA LEU A 508 25.12 -6.67 -17.71
C LEU A 508 25.79 -6.01 -18.93
N ILE A 509 27.05 -5.57 -18.77
CA ILE A 509 27.82 -4.95 -19.85
C ILE A 509 28.04 -5.95 -20.99
N GLN A 510 28.38 -7.21 -20.68
CA GLN A 510 28.56 -8.24 -21.70
C GLN A 510 27.27 -8.51 -22.48
N ARG A 511 26.13 -8.61 -21.79
CA ARG A 511 24.81 -8.74 -22.44
C ARG A 511 24.48 -7.53 -23.31
N ARG A 512 24.74 -6.32 -22.81
CA ARG A 512 24.55 -5.07 -23.56
C ARG A 512 25.40 -5.01 -24.81
N ARG A 513 26.70 -5.29 -24.72
CA ARG A 513 27.63 -5.30 -25.86
C ARG A 513 27.19 -6.26 -26.96
N LYS A 514 26.85 -7.50 -26.60
CA LYS A 514 26.31 -8.49 -27.55
C LYS A 514 25.05 -7.98 -28.25
N LYS A 515 24.18 -7.28 -27.53
CA LYS A 515 22.95 -6.71 -28.07
C LYS A 515 23.23 -5.51 -29.00
N LEU A 516 24.11 -4.59 -28.60
CA LEU A 516 24.52 -3.45 -29.42
C LEU A 516 25.21 -3.90 -30.70
N GLU A 517 26.12 -4.87 -30.62
CA GLU A 517 26.79 -5.48 -31.78
C GLU A 517 25.77 -6.07 -32.76
N LYS A 518 24.81 -6.87 -32.25
CA LYS A 518 23.72 -7.44 -33.07
C LYS A 518 22.89 -6.36 -33.75
N ASP A 519 22.72 -5.21 -33.12
CA ASP A 519 21.97 -4.07 -33.64
C ASP A 519 22.83 -3.11 -34.49
N GLY A 520 24.11 -3.41 -34.71
CA GLY A 520 25.04 -2.56 -35.45
C GLY A 520 25.38 -1.23 -34.76
N LYS A 521 25.23 -1.15 -33.44
CA LYS A 521 25.50 0.03 -32.62
C LYS A 521 26.90 -0.04 -32.00
N ALA A 522 27.50 1.12 -31.74
CA ALA A 522 28.81 1.22 -31.09
C ALA A 522 28.74 0.74 -29.63
N ASP A 523 29.85 0.20 -29.13
CA ASP A 523 30.03 -0.11 -27.71
C ASP A 523 30.12 1.19 -26.90
N ASP A 524 29.20 1.36 -25.97
CA ASP A 524 29.12 2.52 -25.09
C ASP A 524 29.57 2.23 -23.64
N CYS A 525 30.08 1.02 -23.39
CA CYS A 525 30.48 0.55 -22.06
C CYS A 525 32.00 0.38 -21.90
N ALA A 526 32.79 0.75 -22.91
CA ALA A 526 34.25 0.61 -22.90
C ALA A 526 34.93 1.30 -21.71
N ALA A 527 34.38 2.43 -21.23
CA ALA A 527 34.93 3.18 -20.11
C ALA A 527 34.76 2.48 -18.73
N TYR A 528 33.87 1.48 -18.63
CA TYR A 528 33.55 0.82 -17.36
C TYR A 528 34.35 -0.46 -17.13
N VAL A 529 35.07 -0.95 -18.14
CA VAL A 529 35.71 -2.26 -18.08
C VAL A 529 37.22 -2.16 -18.24
N ASP A 530 37.89 -3.20 -17.77
CA ASP A 530 39.30 -3.38 -18.00
C ASP A 530 39.66 -4.09 -19.30
N LYS A 531 40.95 -4.34 -19.48
CA LYS A 531 41.52 -5.07 -20.62
C LYS A 531 40.94 -6.49 -20.75
N GLN A 532 40.44 -7.08 -19.67
CA GLN A 532 39.81 -8.40 -19.62
C GLN A 532 38.28 -8.32 -19.79
N GLY A 533 37.71 -7.11 -19.92
CA GLY A 533 36.28 -6.89 -20.02
C GLY A 533 35.52 -7.02 -18.69
N LYS A 534 36.21 -7.02 -17.54
CA LYS A 534 35.61 -7.01 -16.20
C LYS A 534 35.30 -5.57 -15.80
N PHE A 535 34.13 -5.34 -15.21
CA PHE A 535 33.78 -4.05 -14.63
C PHE A 535 34.82 -3.64 -13.58
N ARG A 536 35.18 -2.35 -13.57
CA ARG A 536 36.01 -1.74 -12.53
C ARG A 536 35.39 -0.45 -12.05
N PHE A 537 35.47 -0.20 -10.75
CA PHE A 537 35.08 1.08 -10.20
C PHE A 537 36.11 2.16 -10.57
N MET A 538 35.70 3.44 -10.54
CA MET A 538 36.58 4.54 -10.94
C MET A 538 37.78 4.73 -10.00
N ASP A 539 37.64 4.38 -8.72
CA ASP A 539 38.72 4.40 -7.74
C ASP A 539 39.80 3.34 -8.01
N GLU A 540 39.52 2.35 -8.87
CA GLU A 540 40.44 1.28 -9.25
C GLU A 540 41.22 1.60 -10.54
N GLN A 541 40.96 2.74 -11.19
CA GLN A 541 41.57 3.10 -12.47
C GLN A 541 43.03 3.61 -12.35
N GLY A 542 43.50 3.97 -11.15
CA GLY A 542 44.82 4.57 -10.92
C GLY A 542 46.00 3.61 -10.74
N ASP A 543 45.75 2.33 -10.41
CA ASP A 543 46.82 1.40 -10.01
C ASP A 543 47.65 0.81 -11.17
N GLU A 544 47.26 1.02 -12.44
CA GLU A 544 48.07 0.58 -13.59
C GLU A 544 49.27 1.51 -13.89
N ALA A 545 49.30 2.73 -13.33
CA ALA A 545 50.39 3.69 -13.56
C ALA A 545 51.52 3.64 -12.50
N ALA A 546 51.30 2.98 -11.36
CA ALA A 546 52.28 2.88 -10.27
C ALA A 546 53.06 1.54 -10.26
N GLY A 547 52.77 0.65 -11.20
CA GLY A 547 53.35 -0.69 -11.30
C GLY A 547 54.16 -0.96 -12.58
N GLN A 548 54.67 0.08 -13.24
CA GLN A 548 55.64 -0.05 -14.36
C GLN A 548 57.01 0.51 -14.00
#